data_AF-A0A1E7EKB7-F1
#
_entry.id   AF-A0A1E7EKB7-F1
#
_cell.length_a   1.000
_cell.length_b   1.000
_cell.length_c   1.000
_cell.angle_alpha   90.00
_cell.angle_beta   90.00
_cell.angle_gamma   90.00
#
_symmetry.space_group_name_H-M   'P 1'
#
loop_
_entity.id
_entity.type
_entity.pdbx_description
1 polymer ?
#
loop_
_entity_poly.entity_id
_entity_poly.type
_entity_poly.pdbx_seq_one_letter_code
_entity_poly.pdbx_strand_id
1 'polypeptide(L)'
;MKLTGSTVTMITYLLVGLTAFCCSTIKGVEGNELKLRAREKMRKDRAERQLQADNAGLVFSRGYVCITRQQDFAFVIPQQQSIVPEDLSELNLLGSSTLQSGGIYDPADVQIVDRLGTSAADNFADGIIQNTAFSPGSEIRGQFAGQRQPKFIPQKDPGFFFNGECVATQVAGPQILGHSCLLNLCLGGGGYNCLAIYAGSKFVFNPLEQILFSPSTFNDDDTIANNAGAIVPSLPPSYPGTIIGGTGLFVGAVGYVDVTTITGSTLPPVSEFTEIIDAQFPQAGYITQKINVVTNVPLPVAP
;
A
#
# COMPACT_ATOMS: atom_id res chain seq x y z
N MET A 1 94.75 43.53 15.68
CA MET A 1 94.66 42.20 15.04
C MET A 1 93.23 41.67 15.22
N LYS A 2 92.79 40.87 14.24
CA LYS A 2 91.40 40.48 13.91
C LYS A 2 90.55 39.91 15.06
N LEU A 3 89.24 40.17 14.93
CA LEU A 3 88.11 39.39 15.47
C LEU A 3 88.28 37.88 15.24
N THR A 4 87.66 37.04 16.08
CA THR A 4 86.39 36.35 15.76
C THR A 4 86.07 35.26 16.79
N GLY A 5 84.81 35.20 17.23
CA GLY A 5 84.22 33.93 17.67
C GLY A 5 83.19 34.07 18.80
N SER A 6 81.93 33.78 18.48
CA SER A 6 80.88 33.29 19.40
C SER A 6 79.71 34.24 19.72
N THR A 7 79.07 34.80 18.70
CA THR A 7 77.70 35.37 18.81
C THR A 7 76.69 34.74 17.84
N VAL A 8 77.13 33.84 16.96
CA VAL A 8 76.29 33.26 15.90
C VAL A 8 75.52 32.01 16.35
N THR A 9 75.91 31.36 17.44
CA THR A 9 75.29 30.10 17.90
C THR A 9 74.13 30.27 18.87
N MET A 10 73.97 31.42 19.56
CA MET A 10 72.85 31.63 20.48
C MET A 10 71.56 32.13 19.80
N ILE A 11 71.68 32.83 18.66
CA ILE A 11 70.51 33.42 17.98
C ILE A 11 69.74 32.36 17.18
N THR A 12 70.40 31.30 16.71
CA THR A 12 69.77 30.21 15.95
C THR A 12 68.88 29.31 16.80
N TYR A 13 69.22 29.05 18.07
CA TYR A 13 68.36 28.24 18.95
C TYR A 13 67.13 28.99 19.47
N LEU A 14 67.21 30.32 19.63
CA LEU A 14 66.07 31.13 20.08
C LEU A 14 64.99 31.29 18.99
N LEU A 15 65.39 31.36 17.71
CA LEU A 15 64.47 31.50 16.57
C LEU A 15 63.76 30.20 16.18
N VAL A 16 64.38 29.03 16.42
CA VAL A 16 63.75 27.73 16.16
C VAL A 16 62.78 27.33 17.28
N GLY A 17 63.00 27.77 18.53
CA GLY A 17 62.08 27.52 19.64
C GLY A 17 60.75 28.29 19.55
N LEU A 18 60.74 29.48 18.95
CA LEU A 18 59.55 30.34 18.82
C LEU A 18 58.64 29.97 17.65
N THR A 19 59.15 29.30 16.60
CA THR A 19 58.34 28.87 15.45
C THR A 19 57.61 27.54 15.70
N ALA A 20 58.07 26.73 16.65
CA ALA A 20 57.37 25.50 17.05
C ALA A 20 56.16 25.74 17.97
N PHE A 21 56.10 26.88 18.67
CA PHE A 21 54.99 27.22 19.58
C PHE A 21 53.81 27.94 18.91
N CYS A 22 54.01 28.49 17.70
CA CYS A 22 52.94 29.18 16.96
C CYS A 22 52.15 28.28 16.00
N CYS A 23 52.62 27.06 15.73
CA CYS A 23 51.95 26.14 14.78
C CYS A 23 51.04 25.10 15.45
N SER A 24 51.03 25.00 16.78
CA SER A 24 50.16 24.05 17.52
C SER A 24 48.81 24.65 17.94
N THR A 25 48.68 25.99 17.93
CA THR A 25 47.45 26.68 18.36
C THR A 25 46.41 26.82 17.25
N ILE A 26 46.81 26.83 15.97
CA ILE A 26 45.87 27.06 14.85
C ILE A 26 45.02 25.81 14.55
N LYS A 27 45.57 24.60 14.66
CA LYS A 27 44.80 23.34 14.49
C LYS A 27 43.80 23.06 15.62
N GLY A 28 44.00 23.66 16.80
CA GLY A 28 43.10 23.52 17.94
C GLY A 28 41.84 24.38 17.84
N VAL A 29 41.92 25.53 17.16
CA VAL A 29 40.79 26.47 17.01
C VAL A 29 39.76 25.92 16.02
N GLU A 30 40.20 25.40 14.88
CA GLU A 30 39.33 24.86 13.83
C GLU A 30 38.58 23.59 14.27
N GLY A 31 39.25 22.71 15.03
CA GLY A 31 38.62 21.54 15.65
C GLY A 31 37.62 21.89 16.76
N ASN A 32 37.83 23.00 17.46
CA ASN A 32 36.89 23.50 18.47
C ASN A 32 35.65 24.12 17.83
N GLU A 33 35.77 24.84 16.71
CA GLU A 33 34.61 25.35 15.97
C GLU A 33 33.74 24.23 15.40
N LEU A 34 34.34 23.19 14.81
CA LEU A 34 33.61 22.02 14.32
C LEU A 34 32.85 21.30 15.44
N LYS A 35 33.47 21.16 16.63
CA LYS A 35 32.80 20.61 17.82
C LYS A 35 31.67 21.51 18.32
N LEU A 36 31.82 22.83 18.22
CA LEU A 36 30.79 23.80 18.59
C LEU A 36 29.58 23.70 17.64
N ARG A 37 29.82 23.67 16.33
CA ARG A 37 28.76 23.46 15.32
C ARG A 37 28.07 22.11 15.48
N ALA A 38 28.81 21.04 15.79
CA ALA A 38 28.23 19.73 16.07
C ALA A 38 27.37 19.73 17.34
N ARG A 39 27.78 20.45 18.38
CA ARG A 39 26.99 20.63 19.62
C ARG A 39 25.77 21.50 19.43
N GLU A 40 25.86 22.54 18.62
CA GLU A 40 24.72 23.38 18.25
C GLU A 40 23.72 22.61 17.39
N LYS A 41 24.19 21.83 16.41
CA LYS A 41 23.36 20.91 15.64
C LYS A 41 22.69 19.88 16.56
N MET A 42 23.43 19.24 17.45
CA MET A 42 22.86 18.31 18.43
C MET A 42 21.87 18.98 19.39
N ARG A 43 22.10 20.23 19.81
CA ARG A 43 21.14 20.99 20.62
C ARG A 43 19.88 21.31 19.83
N LYS A 44 20.00 21.67 18.56
CA LYS A 44 18.87 21.94 17.67
C LYS A 44 18.08 20.66 17.39
N ASP A 45 18.74 19.58 17.02
CA ASP A 45 18.13 18.25 16.83
C ASP A 45 17.49 17.72 18.12
N ARG A 46 18.07 18.04 19.29
CA ARG A 46 17.50 17.71 20.60
C ARG A 46 16.29 18.57 20.93
N ALA A 47 16.33 19.86 20.62
CA ALA A 47 15.21 20.77 20.80
C ALA A 47 14.05 20.43 19.85
N GLU A 48 14.33 20.04 18.60
CA GLU A 48 13.34 19.52 17.65
C GLU A 48 12.73 18.20 18.15
N ARG A 49 13.55 17.29 18.69
CA ARG A 49 13.06 16.07 19.37
C ARG A 49 12.26 16.37 20.65
N GLN A 50 12.60 17.43 21.38
CA GLN A 50 11.86 17.86 22.56
C GLN A 50 10.54 18.53 22.20
N LEU A 51 10.49 19.33 21.12
CA LEU A 51 9.24 19.84 20.55
C LEU A 51 8.34 18.71 20.04
N GLN A 52 8.91 17.64 19.49
CA GLN A 52 8.16 16.42 19.16
C GLN A 52 7.65 15.69 20.42
N ALA A 53 8.44 15.66 21.51
CA ALA A 53 8.03 15.06 22.78
C ALA A 53 6.96 15.90 23.51
N ASP A 54 7.01 17.22 23.42
CA ASP A 54 6.01 18.13 24.00
C ASP A 54 4.67 18.09 23.23
N ASN A 55 4.67 17.57 21.99
CA ASN A 55 3.48 17.26 21.20
C ASN A 55 2.88 15.87 21.51
N ALA A 56 3.28 15.20 22.59
CA ALA A 56 2.75 13.88 23.02
C ALA A 56 1.22 13.82 23.26
N GLY A 57 0.50 14.94 23.10
CA GLY A 57 -0.96 15.01 23.11
C GLY A 57 -1.65 15.27 21.76
N LEU A 58 -0.91 15.50 20.66
CA LEU A 58 -1.51 15.75 19.35
C LEU A 58 -1.64 14.44 18.56
N VAL A 59 -2.86 13.91 18.58
CA VAL A 59 -3.28 12.79 17.74
C VAL A 59 -3.72 13.35 16.38
N PHE A 60 -2.92 13.11 15.34
CA PHE A 60 -3.29 13.47 13.97
C PHE A 60 -4.14 12.35 13.37
N SER A 61 -5.26 12.72 12.76
CA SER A 61 -6.15 11.77 12.09
C SER A 61 -6.45 12.23 10.67
N ARG A 62 -6.37 11.30 9.70
CA ARG A 62 -6.72 11.56 8.31
C ARG A 62 -7.22 10.29 7.62
N GLY A 63 -8.24 10.44 6.78
CA GLY A 63 -8.70 9.41 5.87
C GLY A 63 -8.06 9.57 4.50
N TYR A 64 -7.71 8.47 3.86
CA TYR A 64 -7.25 8.39 2.47
C TYR A 64 -8.09 7.41 1.69
N VAL A 65 -8.13 7.57 0.38
CA VAL A 65 -8.70 6.57 -0.54
C VAL A 65 -7.58 5.96 -1.35
N CYS A 66 -7.48 4.63 -1.31
CA CYS A 66 -6.63 3.85 -2.17
C CYS A 66 -7.47 3.27 -3.31
N ILE A 67 -7.04 3.46 -4.55
CA ILE A 67 -7.62 2.80 -5.72
C ILE A 67 -6.56 1.89 -6.34
N THR A 68 -6.84 0.58 -6.31
CA THR A 68 -6.00 -0.47 -6.89
C THR A 68 -6.62 -0.93 -8.21
N ARG A 69 -5.81 -0.93 -9.28
CA ARG A 69 -6.20 -1.44 -10.58
C ARG A 69 -6.03 -2.96 -10.61
N GLN A 70 -6.76 -3.64 -11.49
CA GLN A 70 -6.68 -5.08 -11.65
C GLN A 70 -5.24 -5.59 -11.87
N GLN A 71 -4.48 -4.90 -12.72
CA GLN A 71 -3.07 -5.23 -13.02
C GLN A 71 -2.12 -5.06 -11.82
N ASP A 72 -2.53 -4.30 -10.80
CA ASP A 72 -1.75 -4.02 -9.59
C ASP A 72 -2.27 -4.84 -8.38
N PHE A 73 -3.09 -5.86 -8.65
CA PHE A 73 -3.62 -6.79 -7.66
C PHE A 73 -3.33 -8.23 -8.10
N ALA A 74 -2.85 -9.06 -7.19
CA ALA A 74 -2.65 -10.48 -7.43
C ALA A 74 -3.10 -11.31 -6.22
N PHE A 75 -3.81 -12.41 -6.48
CA PHE A 75 -4.08 -13.44 -5.50
C PHE A 75 -3.26 -14.67 -5.83
N VAL A 76 -2.39 -15.08 -4.91
CA VAL A 76 -1.45 -16.19 -5.06
C VAL A 76 -1.86 -17.27 -4.08
N ILE A 77 -2.18 -18.45 -4.61
CA ILE A 77 -2.38 -19.63 -3.79
C ILE A 77 -1.05 -20.39 -3.78
N PRO A 78 -0.44 -20.69 -2.62
CA PRO A 78 0.78 -21.47 -2.58
C PRO A 78 0.50 -22.82 -3.24
N GLN A 79 1.36 -23.22 -4.18
CA GLN A 79 1.29 -24.55 -4.78
C GLN A 79 1.48 -25.58 -3.67
N GLN A 80 0.39 -26.17 -3.19
CA GLN A 80 0.47 -27.43 -2.49
C GLN A 80 0.96 -28.45 -3.52
N GLN A 81 2.06 -29.13 -3.21
CA GLN A 81 2.60 -30.19 -4.05
C GLN A 81 1.49 -31.21 -4.32
N SER A 82 1.02 -31.26 -5.58
CA SER A 82 0.34 -32.42 -6.17
C SER A 82 -0.86 -32.96 -5.38
N ILE A 83 -1.99 -32.24 -5.39
CA ILE A 83 -3.30 -32.83 -5.69
C ILE A 83 -4.04 -31.73 -6.43
N VAL A 84 -4.32 -31.92 -7.72
CA VAL A 84 -5.37 -31.18 -8.42
C VAL A 84 -6.63 -31.44 -7.61
N PRO A 85 -7.24 -30.46 -6.91
CA PRO A 85 -8.41 -30.72 -6.10
C PRO A 85 -9.51 -31.27 -7.03
N GLU A 86 -10.02 -32.47 -6.74
CA GLU A 86 -11.18 -33.01 -7.46
C GLU A 86 -12.44 -32.20 -7.13
N ASP A 87 -12.44 -31.45 -6.02
CA ASP A 87 -13.52 -30.57 -5.58
C ASP A 87 -13.01 -29.26 -4.91
N LEU A 88 -13.70 -28.14 -5.15
CA LEU A 88 -13.37 -26.81 -4.59
C LEU A 88 -13.54 -26.74 -3.07
N SER A 89 -14.34 -27.67 -2.52
CA SER A 89 -14.52 -27.82 -1.08
C SER A 89 -13.25 -28.26 -0.35
N GLU A 90 -12.29 -28.86 -1.08
CA GLU A 90 -11.00 -29.32 -0.56
C GLU A 90 -9.88 -28.26 -0.69
N LEU A 91 -10.17 -27.12 -1.33
CA LEU A 91 -9.18 -26.07 -1.52
C LEU A 91 -8.80 -25.44 -0.18
N ASN A 92 -7.55 -25.66 0.22
CA ASN A 92 -6.98 -25.07 1.42
C ASN A 92 -6.27 -23.75 1.08
N LEU A 93 -6.88 -22.63 1.47
CA LEU A 93 -6.32 -21.29 1.23
C LEU A 93 -5.25 -20.87 2.26
N LEU A 94 -4.82 -21.76 3.16
CA LEU A 94 -3.81 -21.43 4.16
C LEU A 94 -2.51 -21.02 3.49
N GLY A 95 -1.98 -19.85 3.86
CA GLY A 95 -0.77 -19.31 3.26
C GLY A 95 -0.98 -18.68 1.88
N SER A 96 -2.22 -18.64 1.37
CA SER A 96 -2.53 -17.80 0.20
C SER A 96 -2.24 -16.34 0.52
N SER A 97 -1.71 -15.62 -0.47
CA SER A 97 -1.37 -14.22 -0.33
C SER A 97 -2.08 -13.35 -1.35
N THR A 98 -2.41 -12.15 -0.93
CA THR A 98 -2.92 -11.07 -1.78
C THR A 98 -1.88 -9.97 -1.81
N LEU A 99 -1.42 -9.64 -3.00
CA LEU A 99 -0.49 -8.55 -3.27
C LEU A 99 -1.28 -7.41 -3.88
N GLN A 100 -1.12 -6.20 -3.36
CA GLN A 100 -1.82 -5.02 -3.86
C GLN A 100 -0.90 -3.81 -3.95
N SER A 101 -1.13 -2.94 -4.93
CA SER A 101 -0.46 -1.66 -5.10
C SER A 101 -1.39 -0.63 -5.72
N GLY A 102 -1.94 0.27 -4.92
CA GLY A 102 -2.87 1.31 -5.36
C GLY A 102 -2.28 2.71 -5.28
N GLY A 103 -2.88 3.66 -6.00
CA GLY A 103 -2.63 5.10 -5.81
C GLY A 103 -3.41 5.63 -4.61
N ILE A 104 -2.86 6.61 -3.90
CA ILE A 104 -3.53 7.28 -2.77
C ILE A 104 -4.05 8.64 -3.20
N TYR A 105 -5.30 8.93 -2.82
CA TYR A 105 -6.03 10.14 -3.18
C TYR A 105 -6.73 10.74 -1.96
N ASP A 106 -7.05 12.03 -2.04
CA ASP A 106 -7.93 12.67 -1.07
C ASP A 106 -9.37 12.14 -1.23
N PRO A 107 -10.05 11.72 -0.14
CA PRO A 107 -11.46 11.36 -0.19
C PRO A 107 -12.37 12.43 -0.82
N ALA A 108 -11.99 13.72 -0.78
CA ALA A 108 -12.76 14.81 -1.39
C ALA A 108 -12.73 14.79 -2.93
N ASP A 109 -11.68 14.23 -3.53
CA ASP A 109 -11.47 14.23 -4.99
C ASP A 109 -11.96 12.93 -5.67
N VAL A 110 -12.28 11.90 -4.88
CA VAL A 110 -12.79 10.63 -5.38
C VAL A 110 -14.30 10.53 -5.20
N GLN A 111 -15.03 10.52 -6.31
CA GLN A 111 -16.47 10.26 -6.31
C GLN A 111 -16.74 8.77 -6.55
N ILE A 112 -17.33 8.09 -5.57
CA ILE A 112 -17.88 6.73 -5.73
C ILE A 112 -19.32 6.84 -6.20
N VAL A 113 -19.66 6.16 -7.29
CA VAL A 113 -21.00 6.11 -7.86
C VAL A 113 -21.56 4.70 -7.76
N ASP A 114 -22.86 4.62 -7.51
CA ASP A 114 -23.59 3.35 -7.56
C ASP A 114 -23.58 2.83 -9.01
N ARG A 115 -23.11 1.60 -9.17
CA ARG A 115 -23.12 0.81 -10.39
C ARG A 115 -24.01 -0.40 -10.14
N LEU A 116 -25.31 -0.16 -10.14
CA LEU A 116 -26.36 -1.17 -9.94
C LEU A 116 -26.46 -2.17 -11.12
N GLY A 117 -25.48 -2.20 -12.02
CA GLY A 117 -25.51 -2.98 -13.25
C GLY A 117 -26.57 -2.49 -14.23
N THR A 118 -27.02 -1.23 -14.15
CA THR A 118 -28.03 -0.63 -15.05
C THR A 118 -27.46 0.37 -16.04
N SER A 119 -26.17 0.71 -15.94
CA SER A 119 -25.55 1.68 -16.84
C SER A 119 -24.96 1.00 -18.07
N ALA A 120 -25.01 1.68 -19.22
CA ALA A 120 -24.39 1.20 -20.45
C ALA A 120 -22.87 0.98 -20.31
N ALA A 121 -22.22 1.67 -19.37
CA ALA A 121 -20.80 1.51 -19.07
C ALA A 121 -20.48 0.24 -18.26
N ASP A 122 -21.50 -0.48 -17.78
CA ASP A 122 -21.35 -1.76 -17.10
C ASP A 122 -21.60 -2.95 -18.06
N ASN A 123 -21.83 -2.66 -19.36
CA ASN A 123 -22.07 -3.66 -20.40
C ASN A 123 -20.76 -4.07 -21.07
N PHE A 124 -20.41 -5.35 -20.95
CA PHE A 124 -19.22 -5.98 -21.54
C PHE A 124 -19.48 -6.54 -22.94
N ALA A 125 -20.72 -6.41 -23.46
CA ALA A 125 -21.09 -6.90 -24.78
C ALA A 125 -20.50 -6.09 -25.95
N ASP A 126 -19.98 -4.88 -25.69
CA ASP A 126 -19.47 -3.98 -26.74
C ASP A 126 -18.02 -4.38 -27.12
N GLY A 127 -17.88 -5.35 -28.01
CA GLY A 127 -16.59 -5.83 -28.53
C GLY A 127 -16.46 -7.33 -28.69
N ILE A 128 -17.43 -8.12 -28.23
CA ILE A 128 -17.45 -9.56 -28.46
C ILE A 128 -17.98 -9.79 -29.88
N ILE A 129 -17.09 -10.28 -30.76
CA ILE A 129 -17.40 -10.69 -32.12
C ILE A 129 -18.61 -11.63 -32.09
N GLN A 130 -19.62 -11.33 -32.91
CA GLN A 130 -20.94 -11.96 -33.06
C GLN A 130 -20.92 -13.47 -33.45
N ASN A 131 -20.01 -14.28 -32.92
CA ASN A 131 -19.82 -15.68 -33.34
C ASN A 131 -20.07 -16.72 -32.25
N THR A 132 -20.49 -16.32 -31.06
CA THR A 132 -21.01 -17.23 -30.04
C THR A 132 -22.46 -16.86 -29.74
N ALA A 133 -23.24 -17.87 -29.34
CA ALA A 133 -24.71 -17.95 -29.32
C ALA A 133 -25.46 -16.96 -28.40
N PHE A 134 -24.99 -15.73 -28.29
CA PHE A 134 -25.65 -14.66 -27.55
C PHE A 134 -26.67 -13.96 -28.44
N SER A 135 -27.94 -14.01 -28.04
CA SER A 135 -29.03 -13.32 -28.74
C SER A 135 -28.70 -11.82 -28.89
N PRO A 136 -28.97 -11.20 -30.06
CA PRO A 136 -28.80 -9.76 -30.23
C PRO A 136 -29.66 -9.03 -29.20
N GLY A 137 -29.02 -8.38 -28.22
CA GLY A 137 -29.70 -7.73 -27.09
C GLY A 137 -29.39 -8.29 -25.71
N SER A 138 -28.57 -9.34 -25.58
CA SER A 138 -28.08 -9.80 -24.27
C SER A 138 -27.06 -8.81 -23.70
N GLU A 139 -27.45 -8.08 -22.65
CA GLU A 139 -26.55 -7.20 -21.91
C GLU A 139 -25.72 -8.02 -20.93
N ILE A 140 -24.47 -8.36 -21.30
CA ILE A 140 -23.53 -8.98 -20.36
C ILE A 140 -23.08 -7.89 -19.40
N ARG A 141 -23.70 -7.84 -18.22
CA ARG A 141 -23.46 -6.79 -17.22
C ARG A 141 -22.59 -7.30 -16.08
N GLY A 142 -21.49 -6.60 -15.82
CA GLY A 142 -20.61 -6.95 -14.70
C GLY A 142 -21.19 -6.49 -13.37
N GLN A 143 -21.26 -7.40 -12.41
CA GLN A 143 -21.65 -7.08 -11.04
C GLN A 143 -20.39 -6.80 -10.22
N PHE A 144 -20.23 -5.55 -9.78
CA PHE A 144 -19.09 -5.14 -8.96
C PHE A 144 -19.35 -5.41 -7.48
N ALA A 145 -18.31 -5.83 -6.75
CA ALA A 145 -18.42 -5.95 -5.30
C ALA A 145 -18.78 -4.60 -4.67
N GLY A 146 -19.83 -4.58 -3.83
CA GLY A 146 -20.37 -3.35 -3.25
C GLY A 146 -21.26 -2.52 -4.19
N GLN A 147 -21.55 -2.99 -5.41
CA GLN A 147 -22.40 -2.32 -6.42
C GLN A 147 -21.99 -0.88 -6.70
N ARG A 148 -20.71 -0.58 -6.58
CA ARG A 148 -20.15 0.77 -6.63
C ARG A 148 -18.82 0.73 -7.34
N GLN A 149 -18.48 1.82 -8.00
CA GLN A 149 -17.16 2.04 -8.59
C GLN A 149 -16.79 3.52 -8.50
N PRO A 150 -15.49 3.87 -8.52
CA PRO A 150 -15.10 5.25 -8.74
C PRO A 150 -15.63 5.74 -10.10
N LYS A 151 -16.21 6.95 -10.13
CA LYS A 151 -16.74 7.57 -11.35
C LYS A 151 -15.64 7.82 -12.38
N PHE A 152 -14.49 8.27 -11.90
CA PHE A 152 -13.26 8.46 -12.64
C PHE A 152 -12.09 8.21 -11.67
N ILE A 153 -10.91 7.97 -12.22
CA ILE A 153 -9.69 7.78 -11.43
C ILE A 153 -8.79 8.98 -11.69
N PRO A 154 -8.45 9.78 -10.67
CA PRO A 154 -7.49 10.86 -10.81
C PRO A 154 -6.12 10.34 -11.28
N GLN A 155 -5.28 11.21 -11.82
CA GLN A 155 -3.94 10.82 -12.20
C GLN A 155 -3.14 10.44 -10.95
N LYS A 156 -2.60 9.22 -10.92
CA LYS A 156 -1.77 8.72 -9.81
C LYS A 156 -0.49 9.57 -9.67
N ASP A 157 -0.26 10.11 -8.48
CA ASP A 157 1.05 10.66 -8.11
C ASP A 157 1.99 9.49 -7.71
N PRO A 158 3.18 9.36 -8.33
CA PRO A 158 4.11 8.27 -8.04
C PRO A 158 4.64 8.28 -6.59
N GLY A 159 4.57 9.41 -5.89
CA GLY A 159 4.95 9.53 -4.48
C GLY A 159 3.85 9.12 -3.50
N PHE A 160 2.61 8.93 -3.96
CA PHE A 160 1.44 8.61 -3.15
C PHE A 160 0.86 7.25 -3.53
N PHE A 161 1.20 6.22 -2.75
CA PHE A 161 0.75 4.87 -3.02
C PHE A 161 0.59 4.06 -1.75
N PHE A 162 -0.20 3.00 -1.87
CA PHE A 162 -0.41 2.03 -0.82
C PHE A 162 -0.15 0.64 -1.39
N ASN A 163 0.80 -0.07 -0.81
CA ASN A 163 1.16 -1.39 -1.28
C ASN A 163 1.39 -2.36 -0.12
N GLY A 164 1.45 -3.64 -0.45
CA GLY A 164 1.83 -4.66 0.51
C GLY A 164 1.22 -6.01 0.21
N GLU A 165 1.36 -6.88 1.19
CA GLU A 165 0.94 -8.28 1.12
C GLU A 165 0.05 -8.61 2.31
N CYS A 166 -1.05 -9.30 2.07
CA CYS A 166 -1.85 -9.95 3.12
C CYS A 166 -1.86 -11.46 2.90
N VAL A 167 -1.49 -12.22 3.93
CA VAL A 167 -1.44 -13.68 3.93
C VAL A 167 -2.58 -14.24 4.77
N ALA A 168 -3.28 -15.25 4.26
CA ALA A 168 -4.29 -16.00 4.99
C ALA A 168 -3.61 -16.86 6.07
N THR A 169 -3.85 -16.54 7.34
CA THR A 169 -3.23 -17.21 8.50
C THR A 169 -4.15 -18.22 9.15
N GLN A 170 -5.45 -18.15 8.88
CA GLN A 170 -6.44 -19.11 9.35
C GLN A 170 -7.53 -19.30 8.30
N VAL A 171 -7.91 -20.55 8.04
CA VAL A 171 -8.89 -20.91 7.02
C VAL A 171 -9.77 -22.08 7.48
N ALA A 172 -10.94 -22.22 6.86
CA ALA A 172 -11.81 -23.39 6.92
C ALA A 172 -12.33 -23.68 5.52
N GLY A 173 -11.76 -24.70 4.86
CA GLY A 173 -11.97 -24.94 3.42
C GLY A 173 -11.63 -23.67 2.61
N PRO A 174 -12.51 -23.21 1.72
CA PRO A 174 -12.29 -22.01 0.90
C PRO A 174 -12.52 -20.70 1.66
N GLN A 175 -12.98 -20.74 2.92
CA GLN A 175 -13.20 -19.55 3.70
C GLN A 175 -11.92 -19.14 4.44
N ILE A 176 -11.48 -17.90 4.21
CA ILE A 176 -10.49 -17.24 5.05
C ILE A 176 -11.20 -16.84 6.34
N LEU A 177 -10.59 -17.14 7.49
CA LEU A 177 -11.10 -16.80 8.82
C LEU A 177 -10.24 -15.72 9.50
N GLY A 178 -8.98 -15.61 9.08
CA GLY A 178 -8.03 -14.65 9.59
C GLY A 178 -6.90 -14.44 8.59
N HIS A 179 -6.40 -13.21 8.57
CA HIS A 179 -5.27 -12.84 7.73
C HIS A 179 -4.29 -11.95 8.49
N SER A 180 -3.10 -11.78 7.93
CA SER A 180 -2.09 -10.85 8.44
C SER A 180 -1.44 -10.14 7.27
N CYS A 181 -1.28 -8.83 7.39
CA CYS A 181 -0.86 -7.94 6.34
C CYS A 181 0.37 -7.13 6.76
N LEU A 182 1.30 -6.98 5.84
CA LEU A 182 2.38 -5.99 5.90
C LEU A 182 2.17 -4.99 4.78
N LEU A 183 1.82 -3.76 5.16
CA LEU A 183 1.38 -2.72 4.25
C LEU A 183 2.27 -1.48 4.41
N ASN A 184 2.54 -0.78 3.32
CA ASN A 184 3.17 0.53 3.35
C ASN A 184 2.22 1.57 2.79
N LEU A 185 2.04 2.66 3.53
CA LEU A 185 1.32 3.85 3.09
C LEU A 185 2.32 4.97 2.84
N CYS A 186 2.62 5.25 1.58
CA CYS A 186 3.55 6.30 1.17
C CYS A 186 2.79 7.57 0.80
N LEU A 187 3.20 8.69 1.40
CA LEU A 187 2.50 9.98 1.34
C LEU A 187 3.48 11.09 0.92
N GLY A 188 4.19 10.87 -0.18
CA GLY A 188 5.08 11.85 -0.80
C GLY A 188 6.57 11.53 -0.68
N GLY A 189 7.39 12.56 -0.87
CA GLY A 189 8.85 12.43 -0.88
C GLY A 189 9.35 11.47 -1.98
N GLY A 190 8.69 11.42 -3.13
CA GLY A 190 9.03 10.48 -4.21
C GLY A 190 8.85 8.99 -3.86
N GLY A 191 8.05 8.69 -2.83
CA GLY A 191 7.85 7.33 -2.34
C GLY A 191 8.76 6.92 -1.18
N TYR A 192 9.48 7.87 -0.57
CA TYR A 192 10.36 7.61 0.58
C TYR A 192 9.74 7.98 1.93
N ASN A 193 8.64 8.74 1.94
CA ASN A 193 7.90 9.06 3.16
C ASN A 193 6.77 8.04 3.31
N CYS A 194 7.02 6.95 4.03
CA CYS A 194 6.06 5.86 4.17
C CYS A 194 5.81 5.49 5.63
N LEU A 195 4.58 5.08 5.93
CA LEU A 195 4.20 4.42 7.17
C LEU A 195 4.24 2.91 6.96
N ALA A 196 4.94 2.20 7.83
CA ALA A 196 4.94 0.74 7.86
C ALA A 196 3.82 0.27 8.78
N ILE A 197 2.91 -0.55 8.26
CA ILE A 197 1.68 -0.95 8.93
C ILE A 197 1.65 -2.47 9.00
N TYR A 198 1.44 -2.99 10.21
CA TYR A 198 1.05 -4.37 10.42
C TYR A 198 -0.45 -4.41 10.68
N ALA A 199 -1.21 -5.09 9.83
CA ALA A 199 -2.66 -5.19 9.96
C ALA A 199 -3.11 -6.63 9.97
N GLY A 200 -4.26 -6.92 10.57
CA GLY A 200 -4.77 -8.28 10.64
C GLY A 200 -5.77 -8.46 11.75
N SER A 201 -6.80 -9.22 11.45
CA SER A 201 -7.84 -9.57 12.41
C SER A 201 -8.53 -10.86 11.99
N LYS A 202 -9.57 -11.23 12.75
CA LYS A 202 -10.62 -12.09 12.22
C LYS A 202 -11.12 -11.48 10.90
N PHE A 203 -11.06 -12.27 9.85
CA PHE A 203 -11.34 -11.86 8.48
C PHE A 203 -12.14 -13.00 7.84
N VAL A 204 -13.43 -13.08 8.19
CA VAL A 204 -14.33 -14.14 7.68
C VAL A 204 -14.78 -13.74 6.30
N PHE A 205 -14.13 -14.32 5.29
CA PHE A 205 -14.34 -13.98 3.90
C PHE A 205 -14.00 -15.17 3.02
N ASN A 206 -14.92 -15.54 2.13
CA ASN A 206 -14.72 -16.63 1.19
C ASN A 206 -14.54 -16.03 -0.22
N PRO A 207 -13.31 -15.97 -0.75
CA PRO A 207 -13.07 -15.44 -2.09
C PRO A 207 -13.71 -16.30 -3.19
N LEU A 208 -14.03 -17.57 -2.92
CA LEU A 208 -14.72 -18.44 -3.87
C LEU A 208 -16.24 -18.32 -3.81
N GLU A 209 -16.82 -17.87 -2.69
CA GLU A 209 -18.23 -17.42 -2.64
C GLU A 209 -18.50 -16.21 -3.53
N GLN A 210 -17.45 -15.46 -3.86
CA GLN A 210 -17.55 -14.46 -4.89
C GLN A 210 -17.72 -15.13 -6.26
N ILE A 211 -17.07 -16.25 -6.54
CA ILE A 211 -17.14 -16.96 -7.83
C ILE A 211 -18.45 -17.78 -7.98
N LEU A 212 -19.29 -17.86 -6.95
CA LEU A 212 -20.30 -18.91 -6.81
C LEU A 212 -21.52 -18.71 -7.74
N PHE A 213 -21.47 -19.45 -8.85
CA PHE A 213 -22.57 -20.19 -9.48
C PHE A 213 -23.97 -19.62 -9.24
N SER A 214 -24.34 -18.57 -9.98
CA SER A 214 -25.75 -18.49 -10.34
C SER A 214 -25.98 -19.55 -11.41
N PRO A 215 -27.02 -20.40 -11.32
CA PRO A 215 -27.54 -21.22 -12.43
C PRO A 215 -28.02 -20.39 -13.64
N SER A 216 -27.50 -19.18 -13.80
CA SER A 216 -28.05 -18.08 -14.59
C SER A 216 -27.09 -16.89 -14.68
N THR A 217 -25.85 -17.00 -14.18
CA THR A 217 -24.76 -16.10 -14.63
C THR A 217 -24.32 -16.55 -16.03
N PHE A 218 -24.43 -17.85 -16.31
CA PHE A 218 -24.11 -18.50 -17.58
C PHE A 218 -24.95 -19.78 -17.80
N ASN A 219 -26.29 -19.72 -17.69
CA ASN A 219 -27.09 -20.87 -18.12
C ASN A 219 -27.15 -20.84 -19.66
N ASP A 220 -26.61 -21.88 -20.30
CA ASP A 220 -26.81 -22.18 -21.72
C ASP A 220 -28.23 -22.70 -22.01
N ASP A 221 -29.08 -22.83 -20.99
CA ASP A 221 -30.47 -23.26 -21.14
C ASP A 221 -31.38 -22.03 -21.31
N ASP A 222 -31.88 -21.86 -22.54
CA ASP A 222 -32.78 -20.79 -23.05
C ASP A 222 -34.07 -20.55 -22.22
N THR A 223 -34.29 -21.30 -21.14
CA THR A 223 -35.52 -21.33 -20.36
C THR A 223 -35.43 -20.67 -18.98
N ILE A 224 -34.23 -20.28 -18.51
CA ILE A 224 -34.06 -19.56 -17.24
C ILE A 224 -33.51 -18.17 -17.50
N ALA A 225 -34.33 -17.15 -17.23
CA ALA A 225 -34.00 -15.74 -17.42
C ALA A 225 -32.64 -15.38 -16.81
N ASN A 226 -31.79 -14.74 -17.63
CA ASN A 226 -30.50 -14.17 -17.25
C ASN A 226 -30.59 -13.44 -15.90
N ASN A 227 -29.83 -13.90 -14.92
CA ASN A 227 -29.75 -13.26 -13.60
C ASN A 227 -28.73 -12.10 -13.62
N ALA A 228 -28.78 -11.26 -14.65
CA ALA A 228 -28.07 -10.00 -14.68
C ALA A 228 -28.64 -9.09 -13.57
N GLY A 229 -28.12 -9.21 -12.35
CA GLY A 229 -28.64 -8.51 -11.17
C GLY A 229 -28.73 -9.33 -9.88
N ALA A 230 -28.61 -10.67 -9.90
CA ALA A 230 -28.95 -11.49 -8.73
C ALA A 230 -27.81 -11.71 -7.72
N ILE A 231 -26.53 -11.72 -8.15
CA ILE A 231 -25.40 -12.02 -7.25
C ILE A 231 -24.43 -10.85 -7.18
N VAL A 232 -24.60 -10.05 -6.12
CA VAL A 232 -23.65 -8.98 -5.81
C VAL A 232 -22.50 -9.58 -5.00
N PRO A 233 -21.25 -9.48 -5.47
CA PRO A 233 -20.11 -9.97 -4.70
C PRO A 233 -20.01 -9.22 -3.38
N SER A 234 -19.79 -9.96 -2.30
CA SER A 234 -19.64 -9.38 -0.97
C SER A 234 -18.30 -8.64 -0.86
N LEU A 235 -18.28 -7.51 -0.14
CA LEU A 235 -17.03 -6.85 0.19
C LEU A 235 -16.35 -7.59 1.35
N PRO A 236 -15.02 -7.69 1.37
CA PRO A 236 -14.32 -8.21 2.53
C PRO A 236 -14.56 -7.32 3.75
N PRO A 237 -14.52 -7.89 4.97
CA PRO A 237 -14.68 -7.11 6.19
C PRO A 237 -13.54 -6.10 6.35
N SER A 238 -13.81 -5.01 7.06
CA SER A 238 -12.77 -4.08 7.47
C SER A 238 -11.83 -4.73 8.48
N TYR A 239 -10.56 -4.32 8.46
CA TYR A 239 -9.56 -4.87 9.36
C TYR A 239 -8.67 -3.76 9.94
N PRO A 240 -8.42 -3.80 11.26
CA PRO A 240 -7.54 -2.86 11.93
C PRO A 240 -6.06 -3.21 11.70
N GLY A 241 -5.22 -2.20 11.86
CA GLY A 241 -3.78 -2.30 11.85
C GLY A 241 -3.12 -1.32 12.80
N THR A 242 -1.83 -1.54 13.01
CA THR A 242 -0.97 -0.74 13.87
C THR A 242 0.21 -0.23 13.04
N ILE A 243 0.54 1.04 13.20
CA ILE A 243 1.73 1.65 12.60
C ILE A 243 2.92 1.19 13.45
N ILE A 244 3.78 0.38 12.85
CA ILE A 244 4.97 -0.19 13.50
C ILE A 244 6.24 0.63 13.24
N GLY A 245 6.13 1.66 12.39
CA GLY A 245 7.19 2.61 12.14
C GLY A 245 6.92 3.42 10.88
N GLY A 246 7.95 4.15 10.44
CA GLY A 246 7.90 4.86 9.18
C GLY A 246 9.28 5.30 8.71
N THR A 247 9.32 5.77 7.47
CA THR A 247 10.53 6.23 6.78
C THR A 247 10.41 7.70 6.40
N GLY A 248 11.55 8.35 6.13
CA GLY A 248 11.58 9.75 5.73
C GLY A 248 10.98 10.67 6.79
N LEU A 249 9.95 11.43 6.44
CA LEU A 249 9.24 12.33 7.37
C LEU A 249 8.43 11.60 8.45
N PHE A 250 8.19 10.30 8.31
CA PHE A 250 7.41 9.49 9.26
C PHE A 250 8.27 8.62 10.18
N VAL A 251 9.58 8.90 10.29
CA VAL A 251 10.44 8.19 11.24
C VAL A 251 9.92 8.36 12.67
N GLY A 252 9.72 7.24 13.37
CA GLY A 252 9.16 7.22 14.72
C GLY A 252 7.62 7.36 14.77
N ALA A 253 6.94 7.26 13.63
CA ALA A 253 5.48 7.22 13.60
C ALA A 253 4.95 5.95 14.29
N VAL A 254 3.96 6.16 15.15
CA VAL A 254 3.20 5.14 15.88
C VAL A 254 1.74 5.55 15.84
N GLY A 255 0.86 4.56 15.85
CA GLY A 255 -0.58 4.79 15.83
C GLY A 255 -1.34 3.60 15.27
N TYR A 256 -2.56 3.86 14.82
CA TYR A 256 -3.48 2.83 14.36
C TYR A 256 -4.04 3.19 12.98
N VAL A 257 -4.36 2.15 12.22
CA VAL A 257 -4.95 2.25 10.89
C VAL A 257 -6.18 1.37 10.85
N ASP A 258 -7.21 1.80 10.14
CA ASP A 258 -8.36 0.96 9.81
C ASP A 258 -8.55 0.95 8.29
N VAL A 259 -8.59 -0.24 7.70
CA VAL A 259 -8.72 -0.43 6.25
C VAL A 259 -10.11 -1.00 5.98
N THR A 260 -10.90 -0.27 5.20
CA THR A 260 -12.24 -0.66 4.81
C THR A 260 -12.35 -0.70 3.30
N THR A 261 -12.71 -1.84 2.72
CA THR A 261 -12.98 -1.95 1.28
C THR A 261 -14.37 -1.39 0.97
N ILE A 262 -14.44 -0.46 0.02
CA ILE A 262 -15.69 0.20 -0.42
C ILE A 262 -16.22 -0.42 -1.71
N THR A 263 -15.32 -0.74 -2.64
CA THR A 263 -15.66 -1.34 -3.94
C THR A 263 -14.66 -2.43 -4.28
N GLY A 264 -15.07 -3.42 -5.06
CA GLY A 264 -14.17 -4.44 -5.62
C GLY A 264 -14.42 -4.67 -7.10
N SER A 265 -13.58 -5.51 -7.71
CA SER A 265 -13.73 -5.93 -9.09
C SER A 265 -15.00 -6.78 -9.29
N THR A 266 -15.33 -7.01 -10.55
CA THR A 266 -16.32 -8.01 -10.94
C THR A 266 -15.82 -9.41 -10.61
N LEU A 267 -16.76 -10.35 -10.58
CA LEU A 267 -16.42 -11.77 -10.54
C LEU A 267 -15.54 -12.15 -11.73
N PRO A 268 -14.59 -13.09 -11.57
CA PRO A 268 -13.91 -13.68 -12.71
C PRO A 268 -14.97 -14.42 -13.53
N PRO A 269 -15.17 -14.08 -14.82
CA PRO A 269 -16.13 -14.76 -15.66
C PRO A 269 -15.53 -16.10 -16.09
N VAL A 270 -15.65 -17.08 -15.20
CA VAL A 270 -15.21 -18.47 -15.41
C VAL A 270 -16.24 -19.17 -16.27
N SER A 271 -15.82 -19.76 -17.38
CA SER A 271 -16.74 -20.45 -18.31
C SER A 271 -16.82 -21.95 -18.11
N GLU A 272 -15.72 -22.59 -17.70
CA GLU A 272 -15.66 -24.01 -17.43
C GLU A 272 -14.70 -24.26 -16.27
N PHE A 273 -15.04 -25.25 -15.43
CA PHE A 273 -14.17 -25.74 -14.36
C PHE A 273 -13.61 -27.10 -14.78
N THR A 274 -12.38 -27.10 -15.31
CA THR A 274 -11.55 -28.30 -15.44
C THR A 274 -10.29 -28.12 -14.57
N GLU A 275 -9.18 -28.82 -14.83
CA GLU A 275 -7.91 -28.67 -14.07
C GLU A 275 -7.33 -27.24 -14.10
N ILE A 276 -7.89 -26.35 -14.93
CA ILE A 276 -7.52 -24.94 -15.11
C ILE A 276 -8.80 -24.09 -14.99
N ILE A 277 -8.75 -23.03 -14.17
CA ILE A 277 -9.77 -21.98 -14.18
C ILE A 277 -9.50 -21.11 -15.40
N ASP A 278 -10.22 -21.35 -16.50
CA ASP A 278 -10.15 -20.50 -17.68
C ASP A 278 -11.19 -19.38 -17.57
N ALA A 279 -10.72 -18.14 -17.53
CA ALA A 279 -11.57 -16.96 -17.50
C ALA A 279 -11.73 -16.46 -18.93
N GLN A 280 -12.95 -16.51 -19.47
CA GLN A 280 -13.22 -16.06 -20.84
C GLN A 280 -13.00 -14.55 -21.02
N PHE A 281 -13.07 -13.77 -19.93
CA PHE A 281 -12.86 -12.33 -19.95
C PHE A 281 -12.06 -11.87 -18.72
N PRO A 282 -11.29 -10.77 -18.84
CA PRO A 282 -10.62 -10.18 -17.68
C PRO A 282 -11.63 -9.66 -16.66
N GLN A 283 -11.32 -9.80 -15.36
CA GLN A 283 -12.03 -9.08 -14.32
C GLN A 283 -11.96 -7.56 -14.58
N ALA A 284 -13.06 -6.88 -14.33
CA ALA A 284 -13.20 -5.45 -14.54
C ALA A 284 -13.46 -4.70 -13.24
N GLY A 285 -13.19 -3.41 -13.24
CA GLY A 285 -13.39 -2.52 -12.09
C GLY A 285 -12.16 -2.37 -11.22
N TYR A 286 -12.37 -1.73 -10.08
CA TYR A 286 -11.33 -1.27 -9.19
C TYR A 286 -11.62 -1.66 -7.74
N ILE A 287 -10.57 -2.07 -7.05
CA ILE A 287 -10.61 -2.25 -5.61
C ILE A 287 -10.37 -0.88 -4.98
N THR A 288 -11.38 -0.35 -4.30
CA THR A 288 -11.26 0.92 -3.58
C THR A 288 -11.29 0.65 -2.09
N GLN A 289 -10.27 1.13 -1.38
CA GLN A 289 -10.14 1.02 0.06
C GLN A 289 -10.09 2.41 0.70
N LYS A 290 -10.84 2.60 1.78
CA LYS A 290 -10.67 3.74 2.68
C LYS A 290 -9.71 3.36 3.79
N ILE A 291 -8.70 4.18 3.98
CA ILE A 291 -7.64 3.99 4.97
C ILE A 291 -7.74 5.13 5.96
N ASN A 292 -8.23 4.84 7.17
CA ASN A 292 -8.28 5.82 8.25
C ASN A 292 -7.00 5.69 9.08
N VAL A 293 -6.21 6.75 9.16
CA VAL A 293 -4.90 6.76 9.83
C VAL A 293 -4.97 7.68 11.03
N VAL A 294 -4.54 7.18 12.18
CA VAL A 294 -4.39 7.94 13.41
C VAL A 294 -2.96 7.78 13.89
N THR A 295 -2.20 8.87 14.04
CA THR A 295 -0.77 8.82 14.37
C THR A 295 -0.30 10.01 15.21
N ASN A 296 0.86 9.86 15.83
CA ASN A 296 1.60 10.92 16.53
C ASN A 296 2.37 11.88 15.59
N VAL A 297 2.38 11.65 14.27
CA VAL A 297 3.09 12.50 13.28
C VAL A 297 2.09 13.17 12.34
N PRO A 298 2.28 14.44 11.94
CA PRO A 298 1.37 15.12 11.02
C PRO A 298 1.30 14.41 9.66
N LEU A 299 0.08 14.32 9.14
CA LEU A 299 -0.25 13.64 7.90
C LEU A 299 -0.50 14.65 6.76
N PRO A 300 0.17 14.54 5.59
CA PRO A 300 -0.01 15.45 4.45
C PRO A 300 -1.32 15.19 3.70
N VAL A 301 -1.75 16.16 2.89
CA VAL A 301 -2.95 15.98 2.04
C VAL A 301 -2.52 15.14 0.84
N ALA A 302 -3.36 14.19 0.43
CA ALA A 302 -3.11 13.43 -0.79
C ALA A 302 -3.48 14.28 -2.01
N PRO A 303 -2.77 14.14 -3.14
CA PRO A 303 -3.05 14.90 -4.36
C PRO A 303 -4.26 14.38 -5.12
#